data_AF-A0A6M4BT69-F1
#
_entry.id   AF-A0A6M4BT69-F1
#
_cell.length_a   1.000
_cell.length_b   1.000
_cell.length_c   1.000
_cell.angle_alpha   90.00
_cell.angle_beta   90.00
_cell.angle_gamma   90.00
#
_symmetry.space_group_name_H-M   'P 1'
#
loop_
_entity.id
_entity.type
_entity.pdbx_description
1 polymer ?
#
loop_
_entity_poly.entity_id
_entity_poly.type
_entity_poly.pdbx_seq_one_letter_code
_entity_poly.pdbx_strand_id
1 'polypeptide(L)'
;LPGRLQEKFTFIPIPPLPDKQISGRYDEQLIERRRVQLQEFVDWMCKHPVLSKCEVWQHFLTCTDEKRWKAGKRQAERDNLLGLNYCISLVVPEKALLQSQ
;
A
#
# COMPACT_ATOMS: atom_id res chain seq x y z
N LEU A 1 -2.76 -3.60 -5.75
CA LEU A 1 -2.40 -2.69 -4.64
C LEU A 1 -1.10 -3.09 -3.95
N PRO A 2 -0.99 -4.21 -3.20
CA PRO A 2 0.23 -4.53 -2.45
C PRO A 2 1.50 -4.60 -3.32
N GLY A 3 1.44 -5.22 -4.50
CA GLY A 3 2.58 -5.23 -5.41
C GLY A 3 3.00 -3.83 -5.90
N ARG A 4 2.05 -2.90 -6.08
CA ARG A 4 2.39 -1.50 -6.41
C ARG A 4 3.08 -0.79 -5.25
N LEU A 5 2.65 -1.07 -4.02
CA LEU A 5 3.27 -0.51 -2.82
C LEU A 5 4.69 -1.07 -2.62
N GLN A 6 4.87 -2.37 -2.83
CA GLN A 6 6.18 -3.04 -2.72
C GLN A 6 7.19 -2.51 -3.75
N GLU A 7 6.76 -2.34 -4.99
CA GLU A 7 7.62 -1.74 -6.03
C GLU A 7 7.96 -0.29 -5.75
N LYS A 8 7.01 0.50 -5.21
CA LYS A 8 7.23 1.92 -4.95
C LYS A 8 8.08 2.17 -3.70
N PHE A 9 7.80 1.48 -2.61
CA PHE A 9 8.35 1.78 -1.29
C PHE A 9 9.36 0.71 -0.84
N THR A 10 10.50 0.61 -1.52
CA THR A 10 11.50 -0.45 -1.28
C THR A 10 12.04 -0.49 0.15
N PHE A 11 12.07 0.64 0.86
CA PHE A 11 12.54 0.74 2.25
C PHE A 11 11.43 0.61 3.29
N ILE A 12 10.17 0.45 2.86
CA ILE A 12 9.03 0.30 3.77
C ILE A 12 8.52 -1.14 3.66
N PRO A 13 8.55 -1.93 4.75
CA PRO A 13 8.08 -3.30 4.70
C PRO A 13 6.56 -3.32 4.50
N ILE A 14 6.09 -3.82 3.36
CA ILE A 14 4.65 -3.91 3.07
C ILE A 14 4.08 -5.21 3.67
N PRO A 15 3.00 -5.15 4.49
CA PRO A 15 2.39 -6.34 5.06
C PRO A 15 1.84 -7.27 3.96
N PRO A 16 1.97 -8.58 4.13
CA PRO A 16 1.48 -9.54 3.15
C PRO A 16 -0.05 -9.53 3.11
N LEU A 17 -0.62 -9.90 1.97
CA LEU A 17 -2.04 -10.23 1.85
C LEU A 17 -2.25 -11.74 2.03
N PRO A 18 -3.45 -12.17 2.45
CA PRO A 18 -3.78 -13.59 2.51
C PRO A 18 -3.73 -14.25 1.13
N ASP A 19 -3.32 -15.52 1.10
CA ASP A 19 -3.15 -16.26 -0.14
C ASP A 19 -4.44 -16.47 -0.93
N LYS A 20 -4.27 -16.49 -2.25
CA LYS A 20 -5.31 -16.88 -3.20
C LYS A 20 -5.52 -18.39 -3.19
N GLN A 21 -6.35 -18.84 -2.27
CA GLN A 21 -6.94 -20.18 -2.25
C GLN A 21 -8.16 -20.24 -3.19
N ILE A 22 -8.11 -21.15 -4.16
CA ILE A 22 -9.15 -21.38 -5.18
C ILE A 22 -10.13 -22.46 -4.73
N SER A 23 -9.62 -23.53 -4.12
CA SER A 23 -10.45 -24.62 -3.55
C SER A 23 -11.09 -24.17 -2.24
N GLY A 24 -12.37 -24.50 -2.03
CA GLY A 24 -13.10 -24.11 -0.82
C GLY A 24 -13.29 -22.59 -0.66
N ARG A 25 -13.24 -21.80 -1.75
CA ARG A 25 -13.29 -20.33 -1.68
C ARG A 25 -14.57 -19.72 -1.06
N TYR A 26 -15.62 -20.53 -0.95
CA TYR A 26 -16.90 -20.17 -0.33
C TYR A 26 -17.06 -20.72 1.09
N ASP A 27 -16.04 -21.38 1.63
CA ASP A 27 -16.02 -21.83 3.01
C ASP A 27 -16.03 -20.63 3.96
N GLU A 28 -16.96 -20.63 4.92
CA GLU A 28 -17.17 -19.48 5.82
C GLU A 28 -15.95 -19.23 6.71
N GLN A 29 -15.28 -20.28 7.18
CA GLN A 29 -14.09 -20.13 8.02
C GLN A 29 -12.94 -19.52 7.21
N LEU A 30 -12.78 -19.94 5.95
CA LEU A 30 -11.82 -19.33 5.04
C LEU A 30 -12.13 -17.85 4.78
N ILE A 31 -13.40 -17.52 4.53
CA ILE A 31 -13.84 -16.13 4.28
C ILE A 31 -13.56 -15.27 5.51
N GLU A 32 -13.92 -15.73 6.70
CA GLU A 32 -13.72 -14.96 7.93
C GLU A 32 -12.23 -14.78 8.25
N ARG A 33 -11.42 -15.84 8.10
CA ARG A 33 -9.97 -15.74 8.25
C ARG A 33 -9.36 -14.69 7.30
N ARG A 34 -9.79 -14.69 6.03
CA ARG A 34 -9.34 -13.68 5.07
C ARG A 34 -9.78 -12.28 5.44
N ARG A 35 -11.01 -12.11 5.93
CA ARG A 35 -11.54 -10.81 6.36
C ARG A 35 -10.67 -10.23 7.48
N VAL A 36 -10.30 -11.04 8.48
CA VAL A 36 -9.40 -10.63 9.56
C VAL A 36 -8.03 -10.21 9.03
N GLN A 37 -7.40 -11.02 8.18
CA GLN A 37 -6.09 -10.70 7.61
C GLN A 37 -6.11 -9.44 6.72
N LEU A 38 -7.20 -9.23 5.98
CA LEU A 38 -7.41 -8.00 5.22
C LEU A 38 -7.59 -6.79 6.13
N GLN A 39 -8.29 -6.94 7.27
CA GLN A 39 -8.42 -5.88 8.26
C GLN A 39 -7.06 -5.51 8.87
N GLU A 40 -6.25 -6.49 9.23
CA GLU A 40 -4.89 -6.26 9.74
C GLU A 40 -4.02 -5.50 8.74
N PHE A 41 -4.11 -5.84 7.45
CA PHE A 41 -3.45 -5.11 6.37
C PHE A 41 -3.92 -3.64 6.34
N VAL A 42 -5.23 -3.39 6.38
CA VAL A 42 -5.79 -2.02 6.38
C VAL A 42 -5.31 -1.25 7.61
N ASP A 43 -5.36 -1.85 8.79
CA ASP A 43 -4.94 -1.21 10.04
C ASP A 43 -3.47 -0.79 9.99
N TRP A 44 -2.60 -1.66 9.46
CA TRP A 44 -1.19 -1.37 9.31
C TRP A 44 -0.96 -0.23 8.31
N MET A 45 -1.64 -0.26 7.16
CA MET A 45 -1.56 0.78 6.13
C MET A 45 -1.98 2.14 6.67
N CYS A 46 -3.09 2.20 7.41
CA CYS A 46 -3.63 3.43 7.99
C CYS A 46 -2.75 4.01 9.11
N LYS A 47 -2.04 3.18 9.88
CA LYS A 47 -1.13 3.63 10.95
C LYS A 47 0.20 4.14 10.42
N HIS A 48 0.62 3.72 9.22
CA HIS A 48 1.91 4.09 8.67
C HIS A 48 1.91 5.54 8.13
N PRO A 49 2.83 6.43 8.55
CA PRO A 49 2.77 7.86 8.23
C PRO A 49 2.95 8.20 6.74
N VAL A 50 3.71 7.38 6.00
CA VAL A 50 3.91 7.52 4.55
C VAL A 50 2.78 6.84 3.76
N LEU A 51 2.53 5.56 4.01
CA LEU A 51 1.60 4.77 3.20
C LEU A 51 0.14 5.18 3.34
N SER A 52 -0.31 5.58 4.54
CA SER A 52 -1.67 6.09 4.74
C SER A 52 -1.96 7.34 3.90
N LYS A 53 -0.92 8.09 3.49
CA LYS A 53 -1.04 9.33 2.72
C LYS A 53 -0.70 9.15 1.24
N CYS A 54 -0.28 7.96 0.81
CA CYS A 54 0.15 7.79 -0.57
C CYS A 54 -1.04 7.81 -1.53
N GLU A 55 -0.86 8.43 -2.71
CA GLU A 55 -1.95 8.63 -3.68
C GLU A 55 -2.60 7.32 -4.13
N VAL A 56 -1.81 6.27 -4.31
CA VAL A 56 -2.31 4.94 -4.70
C VAL A 56 -3.27 4.36 -3.65
N TRP A 57 -2.99 4.57 -2.36
CA TRP A 57 -3.86 4.14 -1.27
C TRP A 57 -5.12 4.99 -1.19
N GLN A 58 -4.98 6.31 -1.27
CA GLN A 58 -6.11 7.24 -1.24
C GLN A 58 -7.06 6.99 -2.42
N HIS A 59 -6.54 6.83 -3.63
CA HIS A 59 -7.34 6.47 -4.81
C HIS A 59 -8.00 5.11 -4.64
N PHE A 60 -7.30 4.12 -4.05
CA PHE A 60 -7.86 2.79 -3.78
C PHE A 60 -9.11 2.86 -2.90
N LEU A 61 -9.09 3.69 -1.85
CA LEU A 61 -10.20 3.79 -0.89
C LEU A 61 -11.35 4.69 -1.35
N THR A 62 -11.05 5.75 -2.09
CA THR A 62 -12.02 6.86 -2.28
C THR A 62 -12.61 6.93 -3.68
N CYS A 63 -11.99 6.31 -4.68
CA CYS A 63 -12.48 6.40 -6.05
C CYS A 63 -13.74 5.55 -6.27
N THR A 64 -14.87 6.20 -6.50
CA THR A 64 -16.18 5.56 -6.75
C THR A 64 -16.58 5.52 -8.23
N ASP A 65 -15.79 6.14 -9.12
CA ASP A 65 -16.05 6.18 -10.56
C ASP A 65 -15.17 5.18 -11.34
N GLU A 66 -15.77 4.37 -12.21
CA GLU A 66 -15.07 3.29 -12.92
C GLU A 66 -14.04 3.80 -13.95
N LYS A 67 -14.33 4.93 -14.63
CA LYS A 67 -13.41 5.50 -15.62
C LYS A 67 -12.19 6.09 -14.92
N ARG A 68 -12.40 6.86 -13.86
CA ARG A 68 -11.36 7.41 -12.98
C ARG A 68 -10.56 6.31 -12.31
N TRP A 69 -11.22 5.21 -11.91
CA TRP A 69 -10.54 4.05 -11.35
C TRP A 69 -9.50 3.49 -12.31
N LYS A 70 -9.91 3.19 -13.56
CA LYS A 70 -9.01 2.67 -14.60
C LYS A 70 -7.87 3.62 -14.90
N ALA A 71 -8.14 4.92 -14.96
CA ALA A 71 -7.12 5.94 -15.18
C ALA A 71 -6.10 6.00 -14.03
N GLY A 72 -6.56 6.10 -12.78
CA GLY A 72 -5.68 6.15 -11.60
C GLY A 72 -4.88 4.86 -11.41
N LYS A 73 -5.47 3.70 -11.71
CA LYS A 73 -4.73 2.43 -11.74
C LYS A 73 -3.58 2.45 -12.74
N ARG A 74 -3.81 2.91 -13.97
CA ARG A 74 -2.77 3.04 -15.01
C ARG A 74 -1.71 4.06 -14.64
N GLN A 75 -2.09 5.15 -13.97
CA GLN A 75 -1.15 6.15 -13.46
C GLN A 75 -0.21 5.55 -12.42
N ALA A 76 -0.75 4.77 -11.47
CA ALA A 76 0.04 4.05 -10.46
C ALA A 76 1.01 3.01 -11.07
N GLU A 77 0.65 2.42 -12.22
CA GLU A 77 1.50 1.47 -12.96
C GLU A 77 2.63 2.17 -13.74
N ARG A 78 2.49 3.46 -14.05
CA ARG A 78 3.44 4.27 -14.84
C ARG A 78 4.22 5.29 -14.01
N ASP A 79 4.21 5.15 -12.69
CA ASP A 79 4.92 6.06 -11.80
C ASP A 79 6.44 6.00 -12.09
N ASN A 80 7.08 7.16 -12.19
CA ASN A 80 8.53 7.26 -12.43
C ASN A 80 9.34 7.18 -11.12
N LEU A 81 8.69 7.42 -9.98
CA LEU A 81 9.28 7.42 -8.65
C LEU A 81 9.05 6.06 -7.97
N LEU A 82 9.54 5.01 -8.60
CA LEU A 82 9.50 3.63 -8.11
C LEU A 82 10.88 3.17 -7.63
N GLY A 83 10.92 2.17 -6.77
CA GLY A 83 12.16 1.56 -6.32
C GLY A 83 13.08 2.55 -5.62
N LEU A 84 14.36 2.54 -6.00
CA LEU A 84 15.36 3.49 -5.50
C LEU A 84 15.08 4.93 -5.93
N ASN A 85 14.42 5.16 -7.07
CA ASN A 85 14.08 6.52 -7.52
C ASN A 85 13.13 7.23 -6.57
N TYR A 86 12.36 6.48 -5.77
CA TYR A 86 11.54 7.07 -4.71
C TYR A 86 12.37 7.90 -3.72
N CYS A 87 13.65 7.55 -3.50
CA CYS A 87 14.53 8.28 -2.59
C CYS A 87 14.78 9.74 -3.02
N ILE A 88 14.66 10.03 -4.32
CA ILE A 88 14.80 11.40 -4.85
C ILE A 88 13.66 12.30 -4.35
N SER A 89 12.51 11.72 -3.99
CA SER A 89 11.37 12.46 -3.43
C SER A 89 11.47 12.70 -1.92
N LEU A 90 12.45 12.09 -1.25
CA LEU A 90 12.63 12.27 0.18
C LEU A 90 13.34 13.59 0.47
N VAL A 91 12.80 14.33 1.43
CA VAL A 91 13.43 15.53 1.96
C VAL A 91 14.03 15.17 3.31
N VAL A 92 15.36 15.25 3.40
CA VAL A 92 16.05 15.07 4.68
C VAL A 92 15.97 16.38 5.46
N PRO A 93 15.54 16.35 6.74
CA PRO A 93 15.54 17.54 7.57
C PRO A 93 16.95 18.12 7.73
N GLU A 94 17.07 19.45 7.75
CA GLU A 94 18.36 20.15 7.94
C GLU A 94 18.98 19.90 9.33
N LYS A 95 18.16 19.52 10.30
CA LYS A 95 18.56 19.25 11.68
C LYS A 95 18.34 17.78 11.99
N ALA A 96 19.27 17.19 12.72
CA ALA A 96 19.10 15.83 13.25
C ALA A 96 17.81 15.77 14.08
N LEU A 97 16.88 14.89 13.69
CA LEU A 97 15.62 14.69 14.41
C LEU A 97 15.82 13.98 15.75
N LEU A 98 16.93 13.26 15.90
CA LEU A 98 17.33 12.60 17.13
C LEU A 98 18.64 13.24 17.60
N GLN A 99 18.68 13.69 18.86
CA GLN A 99 19.94 14.06 19.48
C GLN A 99 20.78 12.79 19.62
N SER A 100 21.99 12.80 19.06
CA SER A 100 22.99 11.76 19.35
C SER A 100 23.23 11.75 20.86
N GLN A 101 22.88 10.65 21.53
CA GLN A 101 23.30 10.41 22.92
C GLN A 101 24.79 10.06 22.96
#